data_AF-A0A0Q6UXG5-F1
#
_entry.id   AF-A0A0Q6UXG5-F1
#
_cell.length_a   1.000
_cell.length_b   1.000
_cell.length_c   1.000
_cell.angle_alpha   90.00
_cell.angle_beta   90.00
_cell.angle_gamma   90.00
#
_symmetry.space_group_name_H-M   'P 1'
#
loop_
_entity.id
_entity.type
_entity.pdbx_description
1 polymer ?
#
loop_
_entity_poly.entity_id
_entity_poly.type
_entity_poly.pdbx_seq_one_letter_code
_entity_poly.pdbx_strand_id
1 'polypeptide(L)'
;MNAFSFAEMLVAMVAIAVVISMLLCYKSLREAKDWSLTDALSEDVTLTRTDQAGNPVDAAGNLLAAGQPPLAVTLMKASSSRFIALIGTVAILMLYVGFGLACLYRFAGGNEIPDMSAGANFFYSGLVLFAPYLINKFSSVFSFFKP
;
A
#
# COMPACT_ATOMS: atom_id res chain seq x y z
N MET A 1 28.11 34.31 4.06
CA MET A 1 27.60 32.93 4.07
C MET A 1 26.67 32.84 5.26
N ASN A 2 25.35 32.75 5.05
CA ASN A 2 24.42 32.57 6.16
C ASN A 2 24.63 31.18 6.74
N ALA A 3 24.90 31.11 8.04
CA ALA A 3 24.94 29.85 8.76
C ALA A 3 23.53 29.24 8.72
N PHE A 4 23.44 27.96 8.39
CA PHE A 4 22.17 27.23 8.47
C PHE A 4 21.62 27.33 9.89
N SER A 5 20.32 27.57 10.02
CA SER A 5 19.63 27.55 11.31
C SER A 5 19.59 26.13 11.88
N PHE A 6 19.57 25.99 13.21
CA PHE A 6 19.35 24.70 13.87
C PHE A 6 18.09 24.00 13.34
N ALA A 7 17.03 24.76 13.06
CA ALA A 7 15.80 24.24 12.49
C ALA A 7 16.00 23.63 11.10
N GLU A 8 16.79 24.28 10.25
CA GLU A 8 17.10 23.79 8.90
C GLU A 8 17.95 22.53 8.97
N MET A 9 18.95 22.50 9.85
CA MET A 9 19.79 21.31 10.08
C MET A 9 19.00 20.12 10.61
N LEU A 10 18.10 20.35 11.57
CA LEU A 10 17.26 19.29 12.14
C LEU A 10 16.30 18.71 11.09
N VAL A 11 15.62 19.56 10.32
CA VAL A 11 14.72 19.14 9.24
C VAL A 11 15.48 18.37 8.15
N ALA A 12 16.65 18.87 7.74
CA ALA A 12 17.49 18.18 6.77
C ALA A 12 17.94 16.81 7.28
N MET A 13 18.37 16.70 8.53
CA MET A 13 18.78 15.43 9.13
C MET A 13 17.64 14.41 9.16
N VAL A 14 16.43 14.82 9.56
CA VAL A 14 15.26 13.93 9.60
C VAL A 14 14.84 13.53 8.19
N ALA A 15 14.84 14.45 7.23
CA ALA A 15 14.54 14.13 5.83
C ALA A 15 15.54 13.13 5.25
N ILE A 16 16.84 13.31 5.52
CA ILE A 16 17.89 12.37 5.12
C ILE A 16 17.68 11.00 5.78
N ALA A 17 17.36 10.95 7.07
CA ALA A 17 17.09 9.69 7.77
C ALA A 17 15.89 8.92 7.17
N VAL A 18 14.83 9.63 6.76
CA VAL A 18 13.68 9.04 6.05
C VAL A 18 14.11 8.46 4.70
N VAL A 19 14.90 9.21 3.92
CA VAL A 19 15.41 8.74 2.62
C VAL A 19 16.32 7.52 2.79
N ILE A 20 17.24 7.54 3.76
CA ILE A 20 18.12 6.39 4.06
C ILE A 20 17.28 5.18 4.45
N SER A 21 16.28 5.35 5.30
CA SER A 21 15.38 4.25 5.70
C SER A 21 14.66 3.65 4.49
N MET A 22 14.15 4.49 3.58
CA MET A 22 13.54 4.03 2.33
C MET A 22 14.54 3.27 1.44
N LEU A 23 15.78 3.75 1.33
CA LEU A 23 16.83 3.08 0.56
C LEU A 23 17.22 1.72 1.15
N LEU A 24 17.27 1.61 2.48
CA LEU A 24 17.51 0.34 3.17
C LEU A 24 16.37 -0.65 2.95
N CYS A 25 15.11 -0.19 3.04
CA CYS A 25 13.95 -1.01 2.69
C CYS A 25 14.01 -1.45 1.22
N TYR A 26 14.29 -0.54 0.30
CA TYR A 26 14.43 -0.85 -1.13
C TYR A 26 15.53 -1.88 -1.38
N LYS A 27 16.70 -1.71 -0.75
CA LYS A 27 17.81 -2.67 -0.84
C LYS A 27 17.39 -4.04 -0.34
N SER A 28 16.76 -4.11 0.83
CA SER A 28 16.26 -5.36 1.43
C SER A 28 15.26 -6.08 0.50
N LEU A 29 14.31 -5.34 -0.07
CA LEU A 29 13.33 -5.89 -1.01
C LEU A 29 13.98 -6.34 -2.33
N ARG A 30 15.01 -5.64 -2.79
CA ARG A 30 15.75 -6.00 -4.00
C ARG A 30 16.63 -7.25 -3.81
N GLU A 31 17.16 -7.46 -2.61
CA GLU A 31 17.95 -8.64 -2.26
C GLU A 31 17.09 -9.89 -2.03
N ALA A 32 15.78 -9.73 -1.81
CA ALA A 32 14.84 -10.84 -1.75
C ALA A 32 14.66 -11.48 -3.14
N LYS A 33 14.94 -12.78 -3.25
CA LYS A 33 14.95 -13.51 -4.53
C LYS A 33 13.56 -13.69 -5.15
N ASP A 34 12.53 -13.80 -4.32
CA ASP A 34 11.16 -14.13 -4.74
C ASP A 34 10.20 -12.94 -4.61
N TRP A 35 10.72 -11.75 -4.30
CA TRP A 35 9.87 -10.58 -4.12
C TRP A 35 9.60 -9.87 -5.45
N SER A 36 8.31 -9.68 -5.75
CA SER A 36 7.86 -8.88 -6.89
C SER A 36 6.72 -7.97 -6.47
N LEU A 37 6.81 -6.69 -6.83
CA LEU A 37 5.72 -5.74 -6.62
C LEU A 37 4.46 -6.16 -7.39
N THR A 38 4.63 -6.73 -8.58
CA THR A 38 3.52 -7.20 -9.41
C THR A 38 2.77 -8.32 -8.71
N ASP A 39 3.48 -9.22 -8.03
CA ASP A 39 2.91 -10.34 -7.28
C ASP A 39 2.20 -9.85 -6.00
N ALA A 40 2.81 -8.87 -5.30
CA ALA A 40 2.18 -8.21 -4.15
C ALA A 40 0.89 -7.45 -4.51
N LEU A 41 0.79 -6.96 -5.75
CA LEU A 41 -0.38 -6.24 -6.27
C LEU A 41 -1.39 -7.16 -7.00
N SER A 42 -1.05 -8.42 -7.26
CA SER A 42 -2.01 -9.37 -7.82
C SER A 42 -2.92 -9.95 -6.76
N GLU A 43 -4.08 -10.45 -7.19
CA GLU A 43 -5.04 -11.18 -6.37
C GLU A 43 -5.41 -12.51 -7.02
N ASP A 44 -5.84 -13.46 -6.20
CA ASP A 44 -6.33 -14.75 -6.67
C ASP A 44 -7.69 -14.57 -7.34
N VAL A 45 -7.75 -14.84 -8.64
CA VAL A 45 -9.00 -14.79 -9.41
C VAL A 45 -9.27 -16.18 -9.98
N THR A 46 -10.45 -16.72 -9.66
CA THR A 46 -10.96 -17.97 -10.24
C THR A 46 -11.54 -17.66 -11.62
N LEU A 47 -10.88 -18.13 -12.67
CA LEU A 47 -11.33 -17.95 -14.06
C LEU A 47 -11.57 -19.30 -14.71
N THR A 48 -12.54 -19.34 -15.62
CA THR A 48 -12.71 -20.49 -16.51
C THR A 48 -11.49 -20.61 -17.42
N ARG A 49 -10.89 -21.80 -17.49
CA ARG A 49 -9.79 -22.08 -18.42
C ARG A 49 -10.33 -22.02 -19.84
N THR A 50 -9.74 -21.16 -20.67
CA THR A 50 -10.11 -20.99 -22.08
C THR A 50 -8.92 -21.16 -23.02
N ASP A 51 -9.18 -21.53 -24.27
CA ASP A 51 -8.19 -21.54 -25.35
C ASP A 51 -7.88 -20.11 -25.86
N GLN A 52 -6.98 -19.98 -26.84
CA GLN A 52 -6.64 -18.70 -27.46
C GLN A 52 -7.82 -18.02 -28.19
N ALA A 53 -8.90 -18.77 -28.47
CA ALA A 53 -10.12 -18.27 -29.09
C ALA A 53 -11.23 -17.95 -28.06
N GLY A 54 -10.97 -18.14 -26.75
CA GLY A 54 -11.92 -17.87 -25.67
C GLY A 54 -12.90 -19.00 -25.35
N ASN A 55 -12.73 -20.19 -25.94
CA ASN A 55 -13.60 -21.35 -25.68
C ASN A 55 -13.16 -22.10 -24.42
N PRO A 56 -14.09 -22.61 -23.60
CA PRO A 56 -13.74 -23.35 -22.39
C PRO A 56 -13.05 -24.67 -22.73
N VAL A 57 -11.93 -24.95 -22.05
CA VAL A 57 -11.14 -26.19 -22.25
C VAL A 57 -11.02 -27.03 -20.98
N ASP A 58 -10.87 -28.33 -21.16
CA ASP A 58 -10.62 -29.31 -20.09
C ASP A 58 -9.17 -29.22 -19.56
N ALA A 59 -8.83 -30.07 -18.58
CA ALA A 59 -7.49 -30.13 -17.98
C ALA A 59 -6.39 -30.56 -18.98
N ALA A 60 -6.75 -31.22 -20.08
CA ALA A 60 -5.85 -31.65 -21.14
C ALA A 60 -5.74 -30.63 -22.29
N GLY A 61 -6.50 -29.53 -22.24
CA GLY A 61 -6.50 -28.48 -23.27
C GLY A 61 -7.44 -28.76 -24.44
N ASN A 62 -8.32 -29.76 -24.35
CA ASN A 62 -9.35 -30.02 -25.36
C ASN A 62 -10.59 -29.17 -25.08
N LEU A 63 -11.34 -28.85 -26.13
CA LEU A 63 -12.62 -28.14 -26.01
C LEU A 63 -13.61 -28.94 -25.16
N LEU A 64 -14.22 -28.28 -24.17
CA LEU A 64 -15.28 -28.87 -23.35
C LEU A 64 -16.51 -29.16 -24.21
N ALA A 65 -17.03 -30.38 -24.14
CA ALA A 65 -18.28 -30.75 -24.80
C ALA A 65 -19.46 -30.00 -24.15
N ALA A 66 -20.50 -29.69 -24.94
CA ALA A 66 -21.70 -29.00 -24.46
C ALA A 66 -22.33 -29.75 -23.27
N GLY A 67 -22.33 -29.12 -22.09
CA GLY A 67 -22.91 -29.66 -20.86
C GLY A 67 -21.90 -30.09 -19.78
N GLN A 68 -20.59 -30.07 -20.04
CA GLN A 68 -19.59 -30.30 -18.99
C GLN A 68 -19.32 -29.01 -18.18
N PRO A 69 -19.14 -29.11 -16.85
CA PRO A 69 -18.85 -27.95 -16.01
C PRO A 69 -17.48 -27.36 -16.40
N PRO A 70 -17.38 -26.03 -16.58
CA PRO A 70 -16.13 -25.39 -16.95
C PRO A 70 -15.06 -25.59 -15.88
N LEU A 71 -13.83 -25.92 -16.31
CA LEU A 71 -12.71 -26.05 -15.40
C LEU A 71 -12.33 -24.66 -14.86
N ALA A 72 -12.58 -24.41 -13.57
CA ALA A 72 -12.15 -23.20 -12.89
C ALA A 72 -10.68 -23.33 -12.46
N VAL A 73 -9.84 -22.40 -12.89
CA VAL A 73 -8.43 -22.31 -12.50
C VAL A 73 -8.22 -21.02 -11.74
N THR A 74 -7.65 -21.12 -10.54
CA THR A 74 -7.23 -19.95 -9.77
C THR A 74 -5.89 -19.46 -10.32
N LEU A 75 -5.85 -18.20 -10.74
CA LEU A 75 -4.65 -17.57 -11.27
C LEU A 75 -4.41 -16.26 -10.53
N MET A 76 -3.13 -15.95 -10.24
CA MET A 76 -2.74 -14.62 -9.78
C MET A 76 -2.89 -13.63 -10.94
N LYS A 77 -3.76 -12.63 -10.77
CA LYS A 77 -3.98 -11.58 -11.75
C LYS A 77 -3.78 -10.21 -11.13
N ALA A 78 -3.18 -9.28 -11.87
CA ALA A 78 -2.97 -7.91 -11.41
C ALA A 78 -4.31 -7.28 -10.98
N SER A 79 -4.34 -6.71 -9.77
CA SER A 79 -5.53 -6.08 -9.20
C SER A 79 -5.44 -4.55 -9.28
N SER A 80 -6.36 -3.93 -10.03
CA SER A 80 -6.48 -2.46 -10.07
C SER A 80 -6.81 -1.87 -8.70
N SER A 81 -7.54 -2.60 -7.86
CA SER A 81 -7.90 -2.18 -6.50
C SER A 81 -6.66 -2.09 -5.59
N ARG A 82 -5.84 -3.16 -5.55
CA ARG A 82 -4.59 -3.16 -4.77
C ARG A 82 -3.61 -2.10 -5.23
N PHE A 83 -3.56 -1.84 -6.54
CA PHE A 83 -2.76 -0.75 -7.10
C PHE A 83 -3.22 0.64 -6.62
N ILE A 84 -4.52 0.94 -6.70
CA ILE A 84 -5.07 2.21 -6.18
C ILE A 84 -4.81 2.35 -4.68
N ALA A 85 -4.94 1.26 -3.91
CA ALA A 85 -4.64 1.25 -2.48
C ALA A 85 -3.15 1.57 -2.21
N LEU A 86 -2.23 1.05 -3.02
CA LEU A 86 -0.79 1.39 -2.91
C LEU A 86 -0.56 2.88 -3.16
N ILE A 87 -1.11 3.44 -4.23
CA ILE A 87 -0.97 4.87 -4.56
C ILE A 87 -1.57 5.75 -3.46
N GLY A 88 -2.74 5.38 -2.95
CA GLY A 88 -3.38 6.07 -1.82
C GLY A 88 -2.52 6.04 -0.56
N THR A 89 -1.88 4.90 -0.26
CA THR A 89 -0.96 4.76 0.87
C THR A 89 0.26 5.67 0.73
N VAL A 90 0.84 5.74 -0.47
CA VAL A 90 1.97 6.65 -0.76
C VAL A 90 1.56 8.11 -0.58
N ALA A 91 0.39 8.51 -1.09
CA ALA A 91 -0.10 9.88 -0.95
C ALA A 91 -0.30 10.28 0.53
N ILE A 92 -0.87 9.39 1.34
CA ILE A 92 -1.05 9.61 2.78
C ILE A 92 0.31 9.70 3.49
N LEU A 93 1.25 8.80 3.20
CA LEU A 93 2.59 8.86 3.79
C LEU A 93 3.29 10.19 3.48
N MET A 94 3.21 10.67 2.24
CA MET A 94 3.79 11.95 1.84
C MET A 94 3.14 13.13 2.58
N LEU A 95 1.83 13.08 2.77
CA LEU A 95 1.10 14.08 3.56
C LEU A 95 1.60 14.10 5.02
N TYR A 96 1.70 12.94 5.67
CA TYR A 96 2.19 12.83 7.05
C TYR A 96 3.64 13.32 7.20
N VAL A 97 4.53 12.93 6.28
CA VAL A 97 5.92 13.40 6.26
C VAL A 97 5.98 14.92 6.08
N GLY A 98 5.20 15.47 5.16
CA GLY A 98 5.13 16.91 4.92
C GLY A 98 4.68 17.70 6.15
N PHE A 99 3.58 17.27 6.79
CA PHE A 99 3.10 17.89 8.04
C PHE A 99 4.13 17.76 9.16
N GLY A 100 4.71 16.57 9.35
CA GLY A 100 5.72 16.33 10.38
C GLY A 100 6.94 17.24 10.24
N LEU A 101 7.48 17.38 9.02
CA LEU A 101 8.63 18.25 8.75
C LEU A 101 8.27 19.74 8.96
N ALA A 102 7.08 20.18 8.57
CA ALA A 102 6.62 21.56 8.79
C ALA A 102 6.47 21.89 10.28
N CYS A 103 5.92 20.97 11.08
CA CYS A 103 5.83 21.10 12.53
C CYS A 103 7.21 21.15 13.18
N LEU A 104 8.12 20.26 12.75
CA LEU A 104 9.49 20.19 13.25
C LEU A 104 10.27 21.48 12.98
N TYR A 105 10.12 22.03 11.77
CA TYR A 105 10.73 23.31 11.40
C TYR A 105 10.28 24.45 12.31
N ARG A 106 8.97 24.58 12.55
CA ARG A 106 8.42 25.63 13.42
C ARG A 106 8.88 25.47 14.86
N PHE A 107 8.79 24.26 15.38
CA PHE A 107 9.22 23.93 16.74
C PHE A 107 10.70 24.24 16.95
N ALA A 108 11.57 23.79 16.05
CA ALA A 108 13.01 24.04 16.14
C ALA A 108 13.38 25.50 15.87
N GLY A 109 12.52 26.26 15.18
CA GLY A 109 12.65 27.70 14.99
C GLY A 109 12.18 28.53 16.20
N GLY A 110 11.80 27.89 17.31
CA GLY A 110 11.32 28.56 18.52
C GLY A 110 9.89 29.11 18.40
N ASN A 111 9.17 28.74 17.35
CA ASN A 111 7.76 29.12 17.18
C ASN A 111 6.86 28.07 17.81
N GLU A 112 5.68 28.51 18.26
CA GLU A 112 4.64 27.58 18.67
C GLU A 112 4.23 26.69 17.49
N ILE A 113 3.94 25.42 17.78
CA ILE A 113 3.35 24.50 16.82
C ILE A 113 1.92 25.01 16.53
N PRO A 114 1.52 25.16 15.26
CA PRO A 114 0.18 25.65 14.94
C PRO A 114 -0.89 24.73 15.54
N ASP A 115 -2.08 25.28 15.84
CA ASP A 115 -3.21 24.47 16.26
C ASP A 115 -3.51 23.42 15.18
N MET A 116 -3.33 22.15 15.56
CA MET A 116 -3.49 21.00 14.69
C MET A 116 -4.93 20.49 14.66
N SER A 117 -5.87 21.08 15.38
CA SER A 117 -7.25 20.58 15.49
C SER A 117 -7.91 20.38 14.12
N ALA A 118 -7.73 21.32 13.20
CA ALA A 118 -8.23 21.21 11.83
C ALA A 118 -7.52 20.10 11.02
N GLY A 119 -6.19 20.00 11.15
CA GLY A 119 -5.40 18.94 10.50
C GLY A 119 -5.72 17.56 11.04
N ALA A 120 -5.84 17.42 12.35
CA ALA A 120 -6.25 16.20 13.03
C ALA A 120 -7.65 15.77 12.59
N ASN A 121 -8.61 16.70 12.50
CA ASN A 121 -9.94 16.41 11.97
C ASN A 121 -9.91 15.95 10.50
N PHE A 122 -9.01 16.51 9.68
CA PHE A 122 -8.79 16.03 8.32
C PHE A 122 -8.24 14.58 8.32
N PHE A 123 -7.26 14.26 9.16
CA PHE A 123 -6.74 12.88 9.28
C PHE A 123 -7.77 11.91 9.85
N TYR A 124 -8.55 12.31 10.86
CA TYR A 124 -9.62 11.49 11.45
C TYR A 124 -10.74 11.22 10.45
N SER A 125 -11.15 12.21 9.67
CA SER A 125 -12.14 12.00 8.60
C SER A 125 -11.57 11.13 7.47
N GLY A 126 -10.28 11.23 7.16
CA GLY A 126 -9.60 10.33 6.22
C GLY A 126 -9.58 8.87 6.67
N LEU A 127 -9.43 8.60 7.97
CA LEU A 127 -9.48 7.22 8.52
C LEU A 127 -10.81 6.52 8.25
N VAL A 128 -11.92 7.27 8.16
CA VAL A 128 -13.24 6.71 7.83
C VAL A 128 -13.26 6.06 6.44
N LEU A 129 -12.50 6.59 5.49
CA LEU A 129 -12.38 6.01 4.14
C LEU A 129 -11.69 4.62 4.16
N PHE A 130 -10.91 4.33 5.19
CA PHE A 130 -10.24 3.04 5.41
C PHE A 130 -10.97 2.15 6.42
N ALA A 131 -12.04 2.64 7.07
CA ALA A 131 -12.78 1.89 8.08
C ALA A 131 -13.30 0.52 7.58
N PRO A 132 -13.85 0.38 6.35
CA PRO A 132 -14.26 -0.93 5.84
C PRO A 132 -13.10 -1.93 5.75
N TYR A 133 -11.91 -1.47 5.38
CA TYR A 133 -10.72 -2.30 5.29
C TYR A 133 -10.17 -2.69 6.66
N LEU A 134 -10.16 -1.75 7.62
CA LEU A 134 -9.78 -2.02 9.00
C LEU A 134 -10.68 -3.10 9.61
N ILE A 135 -12.00 -2.96 9.46
CA ILE A 135 -12.98 -3.94 9.96
C ILE A 135 -12.75 -5.31 9.32
N ASN A 136 -12.51 -5.38 8.00
CA ASN A 136 -12.23 -6.64 7.31
C ASN A 136 -10.94 -7.31 7.81
N LYS A 137 -9.87 -6.54 8.09
CA LYS A 137 -8.64 -7.08 8.68
C LYS A 137 -8.80 -7.50 10.13
N PHE A 138 -9.49 -6.72 10.96
CA PHE A 138 -9.77 -7.11 12.34
C PHE A 138 -10.62 -8.39 12.37
N SER A 139 -11.63 -8.50 11.51
CA SER A 139 -12.43 -9.72 11.35
C SER A 139 -11.58 -10.94 10.99
N SER A 140 -10.60 -10.80 10.08
CA SER A 140 -9.71 -11.91 9.70
C SER A 140 -8.75 -12.34 10.82
N VAL A 141 -8.37 -11.43 11.73
CA VAL A 141 -7.58 -11.77 12.91
C VAL A 141 -8.44 -12.50 13.95
N PHE A 142 -9.71 -12.12 14.11
CA PHE A 142 -10.62 -12.82 15.02
C PHE A 142 -11.15 -14.14 14.45
N SER A 143 -11.15 -14.36 13.13
CA SER A 143 -11.45 -15.69 12.55
C SER A 143 -10.38 -16.73 12.88
N PHE A 144 -9.16 -16.32 13.24
CA PHE A 144 -8.14 -17.23 13.76
C PHE A 144 -8.47 -17.76 15.17
N PHE A 145 -9.29 -17.04 15.93
CA PHE A 145 -9.73 -17.40 17.28
C PHE A 145 -11.13 -18.03 17.31
N LYS A 146 -11.74 -18.27 16.14
CA LYS A 146 -13.00 -19.03 16.07
C LYS A 146 -12.65 -20.52 16.19
N PRO A 147 -13.31 -21.28 17.08
CA PRO A 147 -13.09 -22.72 17.23
C PRO A 147 -13.43 -23.49 15.95
#